data_AF-A0A7K4ICA2-F1
#
_entry.id   AF-A0A7K4ICA2-F1
#
_cell.length_a   1.000
_cell.length_b   1.000
_cell.length_c   1.000
_cell.angle_alpha   90.00
_cell.angle_beta   90.00
_cell.angle_gamma   90.00
#
_symmetry.space_group_name_H-M   'P 1'
#
loop_
_entity.id
_entity.type
_entity.pdbx_description
1 polymer ?
#
loop_
_entity_poly.entity_id
_entity_poly.type
_entity_poly.pdbx_seq_one_letter_code
_entity_poly.pdbx_strand_id
1 'polypeptide(L)'
;MPDHTPDDENIPRYTRGFEWFTHLVRTDMRGRPWRKLGLFSYYDAPYVESERLYLSPKQAMLAMAADVKSQGRNVVMVVDAMEKAEMGLSTKQGFDQFMELYDGIFPDAAKFYFGSRDSDRTWLHDYPSLKIPLQWVIQHPVVFAEVLSDASPVGEIVGPADASFEDFAGMTEVLVEKLGPPSLSEEVLGKIRSTEASEYAGEAVGLLTVFISPATAVTRSVRYLGKFVSLLKNRRKQEVKEVYEEWAQRVRDGYSEENLRKYFDDDPSFESELTKAVEEVRPVLLVLETRGTLYDLFMPLITQQLVEVVGYVRPEDRPKEAVVSSSRKRSSSSDSGWDSEELAYEEIDTPDGESEESIAGAVAPDVELSTDVEMSSQEFEGKPETVLFLDAATHLSKFNRSFKFSLKIPERHPNMSVAASFFTQREKISQALRDAVVEYMSDRALVFDLHPDLFDAVTANIPISTKAWLMGQLQEMERIHAAGGVAFLEYYAPQKNKWTLRSVDKPDPKVIREIRGWFRKKTD
;
A
#
# COMPACT_ATOMS: atom_id res chain seq x y z
N MET A 1 -29.19 -31.87 -33.08
CA MET A 1 -28.23 -30.94 -33.72
C MET A 1 -26.83 -31.34 -33.26
N PRO A 2 -25.76 -31.09 -34.04
CA PRO A 2 -24.40 -31.22 -33.52
C PRO A 2 -24.22 -30.25 -32.36
N ASP A 3 -23.69 -30.73 -31.23
CA ASP A 3 -23.39 -29.89 -30.07
C ASP A 3 -22.08 -29.16 -30.36
N HIS A 4 -22.18 -27.94 -30.89
CA HIS A 4 -21.02 -27.06 -31.09
C HIS A 4 -20.48 -26.62 -29.72
N THR A 5 -19.62 -27.45 -29.14
CA THR A 5 -18.62 -27.00 -28.18
C THR A 5 -17.84 -25.87 -28.85
N PRO A 6 -17.88 -24.62 -28.34
CA PRO A 6 -17.01 -23.57 -28.86
C PRO A 6 -15.56 -23.98 -28.61
N ASP A 7 -14.68 -23.81 -29.60
CA ASP A 7 -13.29 -24.31 -29.54
C ASP A 7 -12.58 -23.83 -28.27
N ASP A 8 -12.31 -24.76 -27.35
CA ASP A 8 -11.52 -24.50 -26.14
C ASP A 8 -10.06 -24.12 -26.48
N GLU A 9 -9.63 -24.40 -27.71
CA GLU A 9 -8.30 -24.11 -28.25
C GLU A 9 -8.15 -22.63 -28.64
N ASN A 10 -9.23 -21.96 -29.09
CA ASN A 10 -9.21 -20.58 -29.62
C ASN A 10 -9.31 -19.47 -28.56
N ILE A 11 -9.34 -19.78 -27.26
CA ILE A 11 -9.39 -18.77 -26.18
C ILE A 11 -7.97 -18.31 -25.79
N PRO A 12 -7.70 -17.00 -25.67
CA PRO A 12 -6.40 -16.49 -25.22
C PRO A 12 -5.95 -17.06 -23.86
N ARG A 13 -4.64 -17.31 -23.73
CA ARG A 13 -4.01 -17.83 -22.49
C ARG A 13 -4.33 -16.98 -21.25
N TYR A 14 -4.52 -15.68 -21.44
CA TYR A 14 -4.92 -14.70 -20.43
C TYR A 14 -6.35 -14.95 -19.93
N THR A 15 -7.36 -14.86 -20.80
CA THR A 15 -8.77 -15.14 -20.49
C THR A 15 -8.95 -16.50 -19.81
N ARG A 16 -8.25 -17.52 -20.31
CA ARG A 16 -8.28 -18.89 -19.76
C ARG A 16 -7.76 -18.96 -18.32
N GLY A 17 -6.70 -18.22 -17.97
CA GLY A 17 -6.18 -18.15 -16.60
C GLY A 17 -7.16 -17.52 -15.61
N PHE A 18 -7.80 -16.41 -16.02
CA PHE A 18 -8.88 -15.79 -15.26
C PHE A 18 -10.06 -16.76 -15.05
N GLU A 19 -10.53 -17.44 -16.11
CA GLU A 19 -11.65 -18.38 -16.03
C GLU A 19 -11.39 -19.54 -15.06
N TRP A 20 -10.18 -20.13 -15.09
CA TRP A 20 -9.86 -21.29 -14.27
C TRP A 20 -9.66 -20.90 -12.80
N PHE A 21 -9.00 -19.77 -12.53
CA PHE A 21 -8.86 -19.26 -11.17
C PHE A 21 -10.22 -18.83 -10.58
N THR A 22 -11.09 -18.24 -11.41
CA THR A 22 -12.48 -17.89 -11.04
C THR A 22 -13.31 -19.12 -10.65
N HIS A 23 -13.12 -20.27 -11.33
CA HIS A 23 -13.74 -21.53 -10.92
C HIS A 23 -13.30 -21.95 -9.52
N LEU A 24 -11.99 -22.00 -9.27
CA LEU A 24 -11.41 -22.39 -7.99
C LEU A 24 -11.87 -21.49 -6.84
N VAL A 25 -11.92 -20.17 -7.06
CA VAL A 25 -12.45 -19.22 -6.06
C VAL A 25 -13.88 -19.59 -5.66
N ARG A 26 -14.71 -19.97 -6.64
CA ARG A 26 -16.14 -20.26 -6.43
C ARG A 26 -16.44 -21.65 -5.85
N THR A 27 -15.58 -22.65 -6.07
CA THR A 27 -15.75 -24.00 -5.49
C THR A 27 -15.09 -24.15 -4.13
N ASP A 28 -13.85 -23.69 -4.00
CA ASP A 28 -12.95 -24.07 -2.91
C ASP A 28 -12.76 -22.96 -1.88
N MET A 29 -12.93 -21.70 -2.31
CA MET A 29 -12.55 -20.51 -1.53
C MET A 29 -13.76 -19.66 -1.10
N ARG A 30 -14.96 -20.00 -1.60
CA ARG A 30 -16.24 -19.32 -1.35
C ARG A 30 -16.69 -19.44 0.11
N GLY A 31 -17.44 -18.44 0.59
CA GLY A 31 -18.03 -18.45 1.93
C GLY A 31 -17.04 -18.23 3.08
N ARG A 32 -15.78 -17.91 2.76
CA ARG A 32 -14.79 -17.45 3.75
C ARG A 32 -15.04 -15.98 4.07
N PRO A 33 -14.78 -15.53 5.31
CA PRO A 33 -14.85 -14.12 5.64
C PRO A 33 -13.88 -13.33 4.77
N TRP A 34 -14.29 -12.11 4.45
CA TRP A 34 -13.40 -11.09 3.92
C TRP A 34 -13.06 -10.18 5.10
N ARG A 35 -11.76 -10.02 5.36
CA ARG A 35 -11.23 -9.10 6.36
C ARG A 35 -9.80 -8.67 5.98
N LYS A 36 -8.84 -9.60 6.00
CA LYS A 36 -7.55 -9.47 5.33
C LYS A 36 -7.34 -10.62 4.34
N LEU A 37 -6.68 -10.34 3.22
CA LEU A 37 -6.23 -11.36 2.27
C LEU A 37 -4.91 -10.97 1.63
N GLY A 38 -3.83 -11.67 1.95
CA GLY A 38 -2.54 -11.48 1.26
C GLY A 38 -2.42 -12.38 0.03
N LEU A 39 -1.96 -11.85 -1.09
CA LEU A 39 -1.54 -12.64 -2.25
C LEU A 39 -0.02 -12.48 -2.41
N PHE A 40 0.74 -13.55 -2.18
CA PHE A 40 2.21 -13.50 -2.13
C PHE A 40 2.85 -14.20 -3.33
N SER A 41 3.82 -13.52 -3.94
CA SER A 41 4.75 -14.06 -4.94
C SER A 41 6.19 -13.61 -4.63
N TYR A 42 7.18 -14.23 -5.25
CA TYR A 42 8.55 -13.73 -5.18
C TYR A 42 8.77 -12.54 -6.12
N TYR A 43 8.31 -12.62 -7.39
CA TYR A 43 8.58 -11.64 -8.44
C TYR A 43 7.39 -10.70 -8.74
N ASP A 44 7.69 -9.48 -9.22
CA ASP A 44 6.73 -8.57 -9.87
C ASP A 44 6.41 -9.08 -11.29
N ALA A 45 5.68 -10.20 -11.34
CA ALA A 45 5.50 -11.04 -12.51
C ALA A 45 4.18 -11.85 -12.43
N PRO A 46 3.71 -12.47 -13.53
CA PRO A 46 2.65 -13.47 -13.46
C PRO A 46 3.02 -14.65 -12.54
N TYR A 47 2.02 -15.18 -11.84
CA TYR A 47 2.15 -16.39 -11.01
C TYR A 47 2.41 -17.65 -11.84
N VAL A 48 1.83 -17.70 -13.05
CA VAL A 48 2.16 -18.71 -14.07
C VAL A 48 2.13 -18.06 -15.44
N GLU A 49 3.17 -18.32 -16.21
CA GLU A 49 3.29 -18.01 -17.63
C GLU A 49 3.62 -19.29 -18.41
N SER A 50 2.77 -19.65 -19.36
CA SER A 50 2.96 -20.79 -20.27
C SER A 50 2.22 -20.57 -21.59
N GLU A 51 2.37 -21.47 -22.57
CA GLU A 51 1.52 -21.51 -23.77
C GLU A 51 0.05 -21.79 -23.42
N ARG A 52 -0.18 -22.63 -22.39
CA ARG A 52 -1.50 -23.11 -22.01
C ARG A 52 -2.29 -22.08 -21.20
N LEU A 53 -1.62 -21.34 -20.32
CA LEU A 53 -2.24 -20.48 -19.30
C LEU A 53 -1.34 -19.30 -18.94
N TYR A 54 -1.95 -18.14 -18.68
CA TYR A 54 -1.32 -16.97 -18.08
C TYR A 54 -2.18 -16.46 -16.92
N LEU A 55 -1.60 -16.34 -15.72
CA LEU A 55 -2.28 -15.87 -14.52
C LEU A 55 -1.41 -14.83 -13.78
N SER A 56 -1.86 -13.58 -13.72
CA SER A 56 -1.21 -12.49 -12.97
C SER A 56 -1.91 -12.17 -11.64
N PRO A 57 -1.24 -11.42 -10.73
CA PRO A 57 -1.87 -10.88 -9.52
C PRO A 57 -3.20 -10.17 -9.81
N LYS A 58 -3.21 -9.29 -10.82
CA LYS A 58 -4.37 -8.52 -11.26
C LYS A 58 -5.55 -9.41 -11.67
N GLN A 59 -5.30 -10.52 -12.37
CA GLN A 59 -6.35 -11.49 -12.75
C GLN A 59 -6.89 -12.28 -11.55
N ALA A 60 -6.02 -12.69 -10.62
CA ALA A 60 -6.44 -13.37 -9.39
C ALA A 60 -7.29 -12.45 -8.50
N MET A 61 -6.88 -11.18 -8.35
CA MET A 61 -7.64 -10.16 -7.63
C MET A 61 -8.98 -9.84 -8.32
N LEU A 62 -9.01 -9.77 -9.65
CA LEU A 62 -10.25 -9.56 -10.42
C LEU A 62 -11.26 -10.71 -10.25
N ALA A 63 -10.80 -11.96 -10.22
CA ALA A 63 -11.63 -13.13 -9.94
C ALA A 63 -12.22 -13.11 -8.51
N MET A 64 -11.44 -12.66 -7.53
CA MET A 64 -11.89 -12.45 -6.15
C MET A 64 -12.89 -11.29 -6.04
N ALA A 65 -12.64 -10.18 -6.73
CA ALA A 65 -13.55 -9.05 -6.81
C ALA A 65 -14.91 -9.45 -7.41
N ALA A 66 -14.93 -10.35 -8.39
CA ALA A 66 -16.15 -10.91 -8.95
C ALA A 66 -16.94 -11.76 -7.92
N ASP A 67 -16.27 -12.55 -7.08
CA ASP A 67 -16.92 -13.28 -5.97
C ASP A 67 -17.48 -12.32 -4.91
N VAL A 68 -16.71 -11.30 -4.51
CA VAL A 68 -17.14 -10.24 -3.58
C VAL A 68 -18.38 -9.51 -4.09
N LYS A 69 -18.38 -9.02 -5.34
CA LYS A 69 -19.53 -8.31 -5.91
C LYS A 69 -20.76 -9.22 -6.03
N SER A 70 -20.56 -10.52 -6.29
CA SER A 70 -21.65 -11.51 -6.29
C SER A 70 -22.28 -11.75 -4.90
N GLN A 71 -21.61 -11.31 -3.83
CA GLN A 71 -22.10 -11.33 -2.45
C GLN A 71 -22.78 -10.01 -2.04
N GLY A 72 -22.99 -9.08 -2.99
CA GLY A 72 -23.67 -7.80 -2.77
C GLY A 72 -22.79 -6.68 -2.18
N ARG A 73 -21.49 -6.94 -1.99
CA ARG A 73 -20.51 -5.99 -1.44
C ARG A 73 -19.98 -5.03 -2.49
N ASN A 74 -19.51 -3.87 -2.06
CA ASN A 74 -18.81 -2.94 -2.93
C ASN A 74 -17.37 -3.40 -3.20
N VAL A 75 -16.82 -2.99 -4.34
CA VAL A 75 -15.49 -3.36 -4.83
C VAL A 75 -14.75 -2.09 -5.24
N VAL A 76 -13.58 -1.89 -4.68
CA VAL A 76 -12.65 -0.83 -5.08
C VAL A 76 -11.33 -1.49 -5.44
N MET A 77 -10.89 -1.39 -6.69
CA MET A 77 -9.70 -2.05 -7.19
C MET A 77 -8.66 -1.02 -7.64
N VAL A 78 -7.52 -1.00 -6.96
CA VAL A 78 -6.37 -0.13 -7.25
C VAL A 78 -5.31 -0.97 -7.94
N VAL A 79 -4.96 -0.64 -9.18
CA VAL A 79 -4.01 -1.40 -10.01
C VAL A 79 -2.77 -0.58 -10.35
N ASP A 80 -1.59 -1.19 -10.23
CA ASP A 80 -0.35 -0.57 -10.70
C ASP A 80 -0.24 -0.73 -12.22
N ALA A 81 -0.25 0.39 -12.94
CA ALA A 81 -0.11 0.43 -14.38
C ALA A 81 1.32 0.12 -14.85
N MET A 82 2.31 0.13 -13.95
CA MET A 82 3.73 0.11 -14.31
C MET A 82 4.36 -1.29 -14.32
N GLU A 83 3.57 -2.37 -14.18
CA GLU A 83 4.01 -3.78 -14.34
C GLU A 83 4.57 -4.02 -15.76
N LYS A 84 5.78 -4.59 -15.84
CA LYS A 84 6.56 -4.72 -17.10
C LYS A 84 6.53 -6.11 -17.76
N ALA A 85 5.68 -7.01 -17.29
CA ALA A 85 5.44 -8.31 -17.94
C ALA A 85 4.78 -8.14 -19.32
N GLU A 86 4.79 -9.20 -20.15
CA GLU A 86 4.21 -9.17 -21.51
C GLU A 86 2.77 -8.64 -21.53
N MET A 87 1.93 -9.18 -20.64
CA MET A 87 0.54 -8.77 -20.45
C MET A 87 0.36 -7.87 -19.21
N GLY A 88 1.41 -7.17 -18.79
CA GLY A 88 1.33 -6.12 -17.77
C GLY A 88 0.66 -4.87 -18.33
N LEU A 89 0.02 -4.06 -17.46
CA LEU A 89 -0.73 -2.87 -17.87
C LEU A 89 0.14 -1.77 -18.52
N SER A 90 1.48 -1.85 -18.39
CA SER A 90 2.40 -0.93 -19.06
C SER A 90 2.59 -1.23 -20.55
N THR A 91 2.00 -2.31 -21.06
CA THR A 91 1.83 -2.59 -22.49
C THR A 91 0.36 -2.38 -22.87
N LYS A 92 0.10 -1.80 -24.05
CA LYS A 92 -1.27 -1.63 -24.53
C LYS A 92 -2.02 -2.97 -24.64
N GLN A 93 -1.34 -4.03 -25.08
CA GLN A 93 -1.97 -5.36 -25.20
C GLN A 93 -2.39 -5.93 -23.84
N GLY A 94 -1.55 -5.81 -22.81
CA GLY A 94 -1.90 -6.24 -21.45
C GLY A 94 -3.03 -5.40 -20.85
N PHE A 95 -3.04 -4.09 -21.14
CA PHE A 95 -4.11 -3.19 -20.75
C PHE A 95 -5.45 -3.53 -21.43
N ASP A 96 -5.48 -3.63 -22.76
CA ASP A 96 -6.68 -3.96 -23.54
C ASP A 96 -7.30 -5.29 -23.08
N GLN A 97 -6.47 -6.32 -22.83
CA GLN A 97 -6.93 -7.63 -22.31
C GLN A 97 -7.44 -7.58 -20.86
N PHE A 98 -6.82 -6.78 -19.99
CA PHE A 98 -7.33 -6.57 -18.64
C PHE A 98 -8.69 -5.87 -18.66
N MET A 99 -8.84 -4.83 -19.49
CA MET A 99 -10.08 -4.07 -19.61
C MET A 99 -11.20 -4.89 -20.27
N GLU A 100 -10.91 -5.76 -21.23
CA GLU A 100 -11.90 -6.71 -21.77
C GLU A 100 -12.51 -7.59 -20.67
N LEU A 101 -11.67 -8.13 -19.77
CA LEU A 101 -12.15 -8.89 -18.62
C LEU A 101 -12.92 -8.00 -17.65
N TYR A 102 -12.35 -6.87 -17.25
CA TYR A 102 -12.92 -5.97 -16.23
C TYR A 102 -14.30 -5.45 -16.65
N ASP A 103 -14.44 -4.90 -17.86
CA ASP A 103 -15.70 -4.38 -18.41
C ASP A 103 -16.74 -5.47 -18.70
N GLY A 104 -16.29 -6.72 -18.80
CA GLY A 104 -17.12 -7.91 -18.93
C GLY A 104 -17.75 -8.39 -17.62
N ILE A 105 -17.09 -8.09 -16.49
CA ILE A 105 -17.52 -8.46 -15.13
C ILE A 105 -18.28 -7.30 -14.49
N PHE A 106 -17.80 -6.07 -14.71
CA PHE A 106 -18.31 -4.82 -14.12
C PHE A 106 -18.65 -3.80 -15.22
N PRO A 107 -19.74 -4.01 -15.99
CA PRO A 107 -20.10 -3.15 -17.12
C PRO A 107 -20.53 -1.73 -16.71
N ASP A 108 -20.88 -1.55 -15.43
CA ASP A 108 -21.34 -0.32 -14.76
C ASP A 108 -20.23 0.42 -14.00
N ALA A 109 -19.00 -0.10 -13.99
CA ALA A 109 -17.92 0.40 -13.16
C ALA A 109 -17.50 1.85 -13.43
N ALA A 110 -17.25 2.59 -12.36
CA ALA A 110 -16.51 3.85 -12.41
C ALA A 110 -15.01 3.54 -12.55
N LYS A 111 -14.32 4.29 -13.42
CA LYS A 111 -12.91 4.04 -13.77
C LYS A 111 -12.16 5.34 -13.75
N PHE A 112 -11.02 5.36 -13.08
CA PHE A 112 -10.24 6.55 -12.82
C PHE A 112 -8.75 6.29 -13.06
N TYR A 113 -8.05 7.35 -13.45
CA TYR A 113 -6.60 7.36 -13.66
C TYR A 113 -5.93 8.32 -12.65
N PHE A 114 -4.79 7.93 -12.08
CA PHE A 114 -3.98 8.77 -11.19
C PHE A 114 -2.49 8.67 -11.57
N GLY A 115 -2.01 9.70 -12.27
CA GLY A 115 -0.69 9.71 -12.89
C GLY A 115 -0.48 10.98 -13.73
N SER A 116 0.72 11.11 -14.29
CA SER A 116 1.05 12.22 -15.20
C SER A 116 0.65 11.86 -16.63
N ARG A 117 -0.33 12.57 -17.20
CA ARG A 117 -0.74 12.45 -18.62
C ARG A 117 0.35 12.82 -19.64
N ASP A 118 1.54 13.17 -19.16
CA ASP A 118 2.74 13.46 -19.94
C ASP A 118 3.48 12.19 -20.42
N SER A 119 3.01 10.99 -20.06
CA SER A 119 3.62 9.72 -20.48
C SER A 119 3.25 9.31 -21.91
N ASP A 120 4.03 8.38 -22.49
CA ASP A 120 3.75 7.77 -23.80
C ASP A 120 2.59 6.76 -23.78
N ARG A 121 2.07 6.42 -22.59
CA ARG A 121 1.01 5.42 -22.37
C ARG A 121 -0.40 6.00 -22.53
N THR A 122 -0.66 6.62 -23.67
CA THR A 122 -1.91 7.35 -23.95
C THR A 122 -3.19 6.53 -23.71
N TRP A 123 -3.14 5.20 -23.85
CA TRP A 123 -4.26 4.29 -23.55
C TRP A 123 -4.66 4.22 -22.07
N LEU A 124 -3.80 4.65 -21.14
CA LEU A 124 -4.13 4.79 -19.72
C LEU A 124 -4.92 6.08 -19.44
N HIS A 125 -4.87 7.06 -20.35
CA HIS A 125 -5.38 8.41 -20.13
C HIS A 125 -6.83 8.59 -20.58
N ASP A 126 -7.46 7.57 -21.16
CA ASP A 126 -8.86 7.62 -21.65
C ASP A 126 -9.90 7.78 -20.51
N TYR A 127 -9.51 7.57 -19.25
CA TYR A 127 -10.37 7.69 -18.06
C TYR A 127 -10.25 9.07 -17.41
N PRO A 128 -11.28 9.55 -16.67
CA PRO A 128 -11.17 10.74 -15.84
C PRO A 128 -9.97 10.69 -14.88
N SER A 129 -9.25 11.80 -14.76
CA SER A 129 -8.18 11.92 -13.76
C SER A 129 -8.80 12.09 -12.37
N LEU A 130 -8.56 11.13 -11.48
CA LEU A 130 -8.81 11.33 -10.06
C LEU A 130 -7.76 12.29 -9.50
N LYS A 131 -8.19 13.15 -8.58
CA LYS A 131 -7.33 14.10 -7.87
C LYS A 131 -7.57 14.01 -6.37
N ILE A 132 -6.56 14.39 -5.60
CA ILE A 132 -6.67 14.61 -4.16
C ILE A 132 -7.13 16.06 -3.93
N PRO A 133 -8.19 16.35 -3.16
CA PRO A 133 -8.55 17.73 -2.83
C PRO A 133 -7.41 18.38 -2.04
N LEU A 134 -6.94 19.55 -2.46
CA LEU A 134 -5.85 20.28 -1.79
C LEU A 134 -6.24 20.62 -0.35
N GLN A 135 -7.51 21.01 -0.15
CA GLN A 135 -8.10 21.27 1.17
C GLN A 135 -8.04 20.05 2.11
N TRP A 136 -8.18 18.82 1.59
CA TRP A 136 -8.05 17.62 2.40
C TRP A 136 -6.62 17.41 2.92
N VAL A 137 -5.59 17.75 2.11
CA VAL A 137 -4.19 17.69 2.55
C VAL A 137 -3.91 18.76 3.61
N ILE A 138 -4.44 19.98 3.41
CA ILE A 138 -4.34 21.10 4.37
C ILE A 138 -5.01 20.76 5.72
N GLN A 139 -6.13 20.03 5.69
CA GLN A 139 -6.83 19.54 6.89
C GLN A 139 -6.10 18.36 7.57
N HIS A 140 -5.26 17.62 6.84
CA HIS A 140 -4.53 16.45 7.33
C HIS A 140 -2.99 16.61 7.27
N PRO A 141 -2.40 17.65 7.89
CA PRO A 141 -0.96 17.90 7.83
C PRO A 141 -0.14 16.79 8.51
N VAL A 142 -0.75 16.03 9.43
CA VAL A 142 -0.15 14.82 10.02
C VAL A 142 0.11 13.75 8.96
N VAL A 143 -0.86 13.49 8.06
CA VAL A 143 -0.74 12.51 6.98
C VAL A 143 0.35 12.94 5.98
N PHE A 144 0.39 14.22 5.64
CA PHE A 144 1.42 14.76 4.77
C PHE A 144 2.81 14.72 5.42
N ALA A 145 2.94 15.05 6.72
CA ALA A 145 4.19 14.94 7.48
C ALA A 145 4.71 13.50 7.59
N GLU A 146 3.84 12.50 7.74
CA GLU A 146 4.23 11.09 7.68
C GLU A 146 4.80 10.73 6.30
N VAL A 147 4.12 11.11 5.22
CA VAL A 147 4.54 10.86 3.84
C VAL A 147 5.85 11.57 3.50
N LEU A 148 6.03 12.83 3.91
CA LEU A 148 7.28 13.58 3.73
C LEU A 148 8.44 12.99 4.54
N SER A 149 8.19 12.53 5.77
CA SER A 149 9.20 11.83 6.57
C SER A 149 9.64 10.52 5.91
N ASP A 150 8.67 9.73 5.44
CA ASP A 150 8.90 8.47 4.72
C ASP A 150 9.58 8.67 3.35
N ALA A 151 9.37 9.83 2.70
CA ALA A 151 10.01 10.21 1.45
C ALA A 151 11.34 10.97 1.61
N SER A 152 11.71 11.35 2.85
CA SER A 152 12.84 12.23 3.13
C SER A 152 14.18 11.62 2.67
N PRO A 153 14.95 12.28 1.79
CA PRO A 153 16.22 11.78 1.28
C PRO A 153 17.28 11.45 2.36
N VAL A 154 17.15 12.05 3.55
CA VAL A 154 18.05 11.86 4.71
C VAL A 154 17.37 11.17 5.90
N GLY A 155 16.10 10.78 5.79
CA GLY A 155 15.31 10.25 6.90
C GLY A 155 15.02 11.28 7.98
N GLU A 156 14.70 12.52 7.59
CA GLU A 156 14.17 13.56 8.49
C GLU A 156 12.81 13.13 9.04
N ILE A 157 12.54 13.46 10.31
CA ILE A 157 11.21 13.34 10.90
C ILE A 157 10.56 14.72 10.78
N VAL A 158 9.75 14.89 9.74
CA VAL A 158 8.95 16.10 9.50
C VAL A 158 7.79 16.11 10.49
N GLY A 159 7.60 17.22 11.21
CA GLY A 159 6.45 17.43 12.09
C GLY A 159 5.23 17.95 11.33
N PRO A 160 4.01 17.84 11.88
CA PRO A 160 2.81 18.39 11.23
C PRO A 160 2.91 19.89 10.94
N ALA A 161 3.54 20.66 11.83
CA ALA A 161 3.76 22.10 11.64
C ALA A 161 4.70 22.40 10.46
N ASP A 162 5.70 21.55 10.22
CA ASP A 162 6.67 21.66 9.11
C ASP A 162 6.11 21.14 7.78
N ALA A 163 4.88 20.60 7.80
CA ALA A 163 4.14 20.11 6.65
C ALA A 163 2.87 20.92 6.35
N SER A 164 2.52 21.91 7.18
CA SER A 164 1.37 22.79 6.97
C SER A 164 1.61 23.78 5.84
N PHE A 165 0.59 24.01 5.01
CA PHE A 165 0.55 25.03 3.97
C PHE A 165 -0.90 25.51 3.78
N GLU A 166 -1.10 26.62 3.05
CA GLU A 166 -2.44 27.18 2.77
C GLU A 166 -2.87 27.03 1.30
N ASP A 167 -1.91 26.93 0.37
CA ASP A 167 -2.16 26.88 -1.08
C ASP A 167 -1.08 26.07 -1.84
N PHE A 168 -1.14 26.08 -3.18
CA PHE A 168 -0.15 25.43 -4.03
C PHE A 168 1.27 26.03 -3.91
N ALA A 169 1.42 27.32 -3.59
CA ALA A 169 2.73 27.94 -3.42
C ALA A 169 3.40 27.42 -2.13
N GLY A 170 2.67 27.42 -1.02
CA GLY A 170 3.13 26.82 0.24
C GLY A 170 3.40 25.32 0.12
N MET A 171 2.54 24.57 -0.61
CA MET A 171 2.79 23.16 -0.89
C MET A 171 4.09 22.94 -1.71
N THR A 172 4.35 23.81 -2.69
CA THR A 172 5.58 23.81 -3.48
C THR A 172 6.80 24.08 -2.58
N GLU A 173 6.73 25.09 -1.70
CA GLU A 173 7.82 25.43 -0.77
C GLU A 173 8.13 24.27 0.18
N VAL A 174 7.13 23.66 0.81
CA VAL A 174 7.29 22.49 1.70
C VAL A 174 7.91 21.29 0.95
N LEU A 175 7.43 20.98 -0.26
CA LEU A 175 7.98 19.89 -1.08
C LEU A 175 9.43 20.16 -1.51
N VAL A 176 9.76 21.41 -1.87
CA VAL A 176 11.10 21.82 -2.28
C VAL A 176 12.07 21.83 -1.10
N GLU A 177 11.63 22.20 0.10
CA GLU A 177 12.44 22.12 1.33
C GLU A 177 12.72 20.67 1.71
N LYS A 178 11.67 19.85 1.90
CA LYS A 178 11.80 18.51 2.51
C LYS A 178 12.30 17.42 1.57
N LEU A 179 12.16 17.60 0.25
CA LEU A 179 12.58 16.62 -0.78
C LEU A 179 13.72 17.13 -1.68
N GLY A 180 14.16 18.37 -1.46
CA GLY A 180 15.35 18.96 -2.09
C GLY A 180 16.66 18.29 -1.63
N PRO A 181 17.80 18.69 -2.22
CA PRO A 181 19.10 18.21 -1.79
C PRO A 181 19.40 18.69 -0.35
N PRO A 182 19.89 17.80 0.55
CA PRO A 182 20.08 18.13 1.96
C PRO A 182 21.21 19.14 2.18
N SER A 183 21.13 19.91 3.26
CA SER A 183 22.25 20.79 3.64
C SER A 183 23.51 19.97 3.94
N LEU A 184 24.69 20.52 3.56
CA LEU A 184 26.00 19.88 3.75
C LEU A 184 26.50 19.99 5.21
N SER A 185 25.63 19.70 6.18
CA SER A 185 25.94 19.75 7.61
C SER A 185 26.81 18.56 8.05
N GLU A 186 27.53 18.73 9.16
CA GLU A 186 28.34 17.64 9.73
C GLU A 186 27.49 16.47 10.25
N GLU A 187 26.21 16.68 10.55
CA GLU A 187 25.28 15.63 10.98
C GLU A 187 24.91 14.68 9.83
N VAL A 188 24.63 15.21 8.64
CA VAL A 188 24.41 14.41 7.42
C VAL A 188 25.69 13.62 7.09
N LEU A 189 26.86 14.26 7.21
CA LEU A 189 28.15 13.59 7.07
C LEU A 189 28.42 12.55 8.18
N GLY A 190 27.82 12.70 9.36
CA GLY A 190 27.88 11.76 10.48
C GLY A 190 27.05 10.50 10.24
N LYS A 191 25.76 10.66 9.93
CA LYS A 191 24.83 9.57 9.56
C LYS A 191 25.32 8.76 8.35
N ILE A 192 26.05 9.40 7.44
CA ILE A 192 26.70 8.75 6.30
C ILE A 192 27.96 7.95 6.71
N ARG A 193 28.74 8.39 7.71
CA ARG A 193 29.96 7.70 8.16
C ARG A 193 29.68 6.43 8.98
N SER A 194 28.53 6.33 9.64
CA SER A 194 28.15 5.15 10.45
C SER A 194 27.61 3.98 9.62
N THR A 195 27.37 4.15 8.32
CA THR A 195 26.93 3.07 7.44
C THR A 195 28.14 2.28 6.93
N GLU A 196 28.40 1.10 7.50
CA GLU A 196 29.59 0.29 7.19
C GLU A 196 29.77 -0.05 5.70
N ALA A 197 31.02 -0.05 5.26
CA ALA A 197 31.42 -0.23 3.88
C ALA A 197 31.74 -1.71 3.55
N SER A 198 30.78 -2.42 2.96
CA SER A 198 31.03 -3.74 2.34
C SER A 198 30.50 -3.83 0.91
N GLU A 199 31.46 -4.12 0.02
CA GLU A 199 31.40 -4.73 -1.32
C GLU A 199 30.56 -4.07 -2.45
N TYR A 200 30.86 -4.48 -3.69
CA TYR A 200 30.52 -3.78 -4.93
C TYR A 200 30.11 -4.73 -6.06
N ALA A 201 28.90 -4.56 -6.61
CA ALA A 201 28.55 -4.86 -7.99
C ALA A 201 27.29 -4.06 -8.41
N GLY A 202 27.20 -3.60 -9.66
CA GLY A 202 25.96 -3.01 -10.22
C GLY A 202 25.83 -1.47 -10.28
N GLU A 203 26.87 -0.71 -9.95
CA GLU A 203 26.76 0.74 -9.74
C GLU A 203 26.86 1.60 -11.02
N ALA A 204 25.73 1.68 -11.72
CA ALA A 204 25.36 2.85 -12.55
C ALA A 204 23.87 3.16 -12.37
N VAL A 205 23.03 2.12 -12.41
CA VAL A 205 21.57 2.20 -12.29
C VAL A 205 21.11 2.74 -10.92
N GLY A 206 21.86 2.44 -9.84
CA GLY A 206 21.51 2.86 -8.48
C GLY A 206 21.46 4.37 -8.28
N LEU A 207 22.47 5.09 -8.80
CA LEU A 207 22.48 6.56 -8.79
C LEU A 207 21.34 7.10 -9.66
N LEU A 208 21.18 6.58 -10.89
CA LEU A 208 20.12 7.02 -11.82
C LEU A 208 18.71 6.93 -11.22
N THR A 209 18.41 5.96 -10.35
CA THR A 209 17.12 5.96 -9.62
C THR A 209 16.92 7.14 -8.67
N VAL A 210 17.97 7.59 -7.96
CA VAL A 210 17.90 8.79 -7.10
C VAL A 210 17.56 10.03 -7.94
N PHE A 211 18.16 10.15 -9.13
CA PHE A 211 17.87 11.22 -10.09
C PHE A 211 16.45 11.17 -10.68
N ILE A 212 15.85 9.98 -10.78
CA ILE A 212 14.48 9.79 -11.29
C ILE A 212 13.43 10.05 -10.20
N SER A 213 13.73 9.73 -8.94
CA SER A 213 12.83 9.98 -7.81
C SER A 213 13.57 10.00 -6.46
N PRO A 214 13.62 11.16 -5.76
CA PRO A 214 14.17 11.25 -4.41
C PRO A 214 13.49 10.28 -3.42
N ALA A 215 12.17 10.07 -3.53
CA ALA A 215 11.45 9.10 -2.70
C ALA A 215 11.97 7.66 -2.91
N THR A 216 12.45 7.30 -4.10
CA THR A 216 13.06 5.97 -4.33
C THR A 216 14.47 5.84 -3.74
N ALA A 217 15.15 6.96 -3.46
CA ALA A 217 16.48 6.98 -2.83
C ALA A 217 16.43 6.38 -1.42
N VAL A 218 15.36 6.66 -0.67
CA VAL A 218 15.09 6.09 0.66
C VAL A 218 15.18 4.57 0.63
N THR A 219 14.48 3.93 -0.32
CA THR A 219 14.57 2.46 -0.51
C THR A 219 15.94 1.93 -0.95
N ARG A 220 16.79 2.76 -1.56
CA ARG A 220 18.11 2.33 -2.07
C ARG A 220 19.28 2.64 -1.14
N SER A 221 19.00 3.22 0.04
CA SER A 221 19.89 3.42 1.18
C SER A 221 20.83 4.63 1.13
N VAL A 222 21.10 5.18 2.32
CA VAL A 222 22.17 6.14 2.68
C VAL A 222 23.54 5.79 2.09
N ARG A 223 23.79 4.51 1.76
CA ARG A 223 25.00 4.02 1.06
C ARG A 223 25.31 4.77 -0.24
N TYR A 224 24.31 5.14 -1.05
CA TYR A 224 24.53 5.88 -2.30
C TYR A 224 24.90 7.35 -2.03
N LEU A 225 24.24 7.99 -1.07
CA LEU A 225 24.68 9.28 -0.52
C LEU A 225 26.11 9.19 0.04
N GLY A 226 26.49 8.06 0.64
CA GLY A 226 27.86 7.79 1.09
C GLY A 226 28.90 7.72 -0.02
N LYS A 227 28.56 7.16 -1.19
CA LYS A 227 29.44 7.18 -2.37
C LYS A 227 29.44 8.56 -3.05
N PHE A 228 28.34 9.29 -3.01
CA PHE A 228 28.31 10.70 -3.43
C PHE A 228 29.17 11.60 -2.52
N VAL A 229 29.18 11.34 -1.21
CA VAL A 229 30.10 11.97 -0.24
C VAL A 229 31.55 11.48 -0.39
N SER A 230 31.80 10.29 -0.93
CA SER A 230 33.16 9.86 -1.29
C SER A 230 33.70 10.63 -2.52
N LEU A 231 32.83 11.01 -3.47
CA LEU A 231 33.18 11.93 -4.56
C LEU A 231 33.52 13.34 -4.03
N LEU A 232 32.81 13.84 -3.00
CA LEU A 232 33.20 15.07 -2.29
C LEU A 232 34.61 14.98 -1.69
N LYS A 233 34.97 13.85 -1.05
CA LYS A 233 36.34 13.62 -0.54
C LYS A 233 37.37 13.63 -1.67
N ASN A 234 37.03 13.10 -2.84
CA ASN A 234 37.91 13.01 -4.01
C ASN A 234 38.07 14.33 -4.80
N ARG A 235 37.89 15.49 -4.13
CA ARG A 235 38.06 16.86 -4.66
C ARG A 235 37.18 17.25 -5.86
N ARG A 236 36.22 16.42 -6.29
CA ARG A 236 35.33 16.69 -7.44
C ARG A 236 34.21 17.68 -7.12
N LYS A 237 34.57 18.87 -6.63
CA LYS A 237 33.62 19.92 -6.20
C LYS A 237 32.69 20.40 -7.32
N GLN A 238 33.16 20.38 -8.57
CA GLN A 238 32.43 20.79 -9.76
C GLN A 238 31.25 19.85 -10.03
N GLU A 239 31.53 18.56 -10.30
CA GLU A 239 30.52 17.52 -10.56
C GLU A 239 29.47 17.40 -9.45
N VAL A 240 29.88 17.52 -8.18
CA VAL A 240 28.93 17.48 -7.06
C VAL A 240 28.04 18.71 -7.03
N LYS A 241 28.57 19.92 -7.30
CA LYS A 241 27.75 21.14 -7.38
C LYS A 241 26.72 21.03 -8.50
N GLU A 242 27.14 20.56 -9.67
CA GLU A 242 26.28 20.37 -10.85
C GLU A 242 25.11 19.40 -10.54
N VAL A 243 25.37 18.30 -9.82
CA VAL A 243 24.32 17.36 -9.37
C VAL A 243 23.41 17.94 -8.28
N TYR A 244 23.94 18.76 -7.34
CA TYR A 244 23.11 19.46 -6.36
C TYR A 244 22.17 20.47 -7.02
N GLU A 245 22.67 21.23 -8.00
CA GLU A 245 21.88 22.19 -8.77
C GLU A 245 20.84 21.47 -9.65
N GLU A 246 21.20 20.35 -10.28
CA GLU A 246 20.27 19.52 -11.05
C GLU A 246 19.16 18.91 -10.17
N TRP A 247 19.47 18.38 -8.98
CA TRP A 247 18.47 17.85 -8.06
C TRP A 247 17.53 18.97 -7.59
N ALA A 248 18.06 20.10 -7.12
CA ALA A 248 17.24 21.24 -6.70
C ALA A 248 16.31 21.73 -7.84
N GLN A 249 16.80 21.74 -9.08
CA GLN A 249 16.01 22.13 -10.24
C GLN A 249 14.92 21.10 -10.56
N ARG A 250 15.25 19.80 -10.63
CA ARG A 250 14.28 18.71 -10.86
C ARG A 250 13.14 18.68 -9.83
N VAL A 251 13.44 19.00 -8.56
CA VAL A 251 12.44 19.05 -7.48
C VAL A 251 11.53 20.28 -7.61
N ARG A 252 12.08 21.46 -7.95
CA ARG A 252 11.29 22.67 -8.20
C ARG A 252 10.40 22.55 -9.43
N ASP A 253 10.93 22.04 -10.53
CA ASP A 253 10.18 21.87 -11.77
C ASP A 253 9.12 20.77 -11.61
N GLY A 254 9.49 19.66 -10.98
CA GLY A 254 8.58 18.54 -10.69
C GLY A 254 7.42 18.89 -9.77
N TYR A 255 7.66 19.66 -8.71
CA TYR A 255 6.60 20.11 -7.79
C TYR A 255 6.11 21.53 -8.06
N SER A 256 6.33 22.06 -9.27
CA SER A 256 5.71 23.32 -9.70
C SER A 256 4.19 23.22 -9.70
N GLU A 257 3.50 24.35 -9.51
CA GLU A 257 2.03 24.41 -9.47
C GLU A 257 1.36 23.73 -10.68
N GLU A 258 1.92 23.89 -11.89
CA GLU A 258 1.42 23.23 -13.10
C GLU A 258 1.42 21.70 -12.98
N ASN A 259 2.46 21.12 -12.37
CA ASN A 259 2.56 19.68 -12.14
C ASN A 259 1.73 19.22 -10.92
N LEU A 260 1.66 20.02 -9.85
CA LEU A 260 0.80 19.70 -8.69
C LEU A 260 -0.68 19.70 -9.09
N ARG A 261 -1.13 20.63 -9.95
CA ARG A 261 -2.50 20.69 -10.49
C ARG A 261 -2.90 19.47 -11.34
N LYS A 262 -1.95 18.58 -11.70
CA LYS A 262 -2.24 17.28 -12.35
C LYS A 262 -2.72 16.22 -11.34
N TYR A 263 -2.34 16.36 -10.07
CA TYR A 263 -2.63 15.39 -8.99
C TYR A 263 -3.60 15.92 -7.93
N PHE A 264 -3.68 17.24 -7.77
CA PHE A 264 -4.50 17.90 -6.76
C PHE A 264 -5.54 18.84 -7.40
N ASP A 265 -6.64 19.06 -6.69
CA ASP A 265 -7.67 20.05 -7.05
C ASP A 265 -7.88 21.07 -5.93
N ASP A 266 -7.90 22.35 -6.27
CA ASP A 266 -8.07 23.47 -5.34
C ASP A 266 -9.51 24.02 -5.31
N ASP A 267 -10.44 23.51 -6.13
CA ASP A 267 -11.84 23.92 -6.08
C ASP A 267 -12.49 23.43 -4.75
N PRO A 268 -12.98 24.33 -3.88
CA PRO A 268 -13.65 23.95 -2.63
C PRO A 268 -14.97 23.21 -2.83
N SER A 269 -15.50 23.19 -4.07
CA SER A 269 -16.70 22.46 -4.47
C SER A 269 -16.41 21.14 -5.21
N PHE A 270 -15.16 20.65 -5.18
CA PHE A 270 -14.74 19.39 -5.78
C PHE A 270 -15.40 18.16 -5.12
N GLU A 271 -16.61 17.81 -5.56
CA GLU A 271 -17.24 16.51 -5.30
C GLU A 271 -16.61 15.45 -6.21
N SER A 272 -15.68 14.65 -5.67
CA SER A 272 -15.08 13.54 -6.42
C SER A 272 -16.13 12.54 -6.91
N GLU A 273 -16.09 12.21 -8.21
CA GLU A 273 -16.95 11.18 -8.82
C GLU A 273 -16.79 9.80 -8.14
N LEU A 274 -15.64 9.58 -7.49
CA LEU A 274 -15.37 8.43 -6.64
C LEU A 274 -16.43 8.27 -5.54
N THR A 275 -16.80 9.36 -4.86
CA THR A 275 -17.78 9.35 -3.76
C THR A 275 -19.13 8.87 -4.26
N LYS A 276 -19.60 9.46 -5.38
CA LYS A 276 -20.87 9.11 -6.04
C LYS A 276 -20.88 7.65 -6.51
N ALA A 277 -19.78 7.17 -7.10
CA ALA A 277 -19.66 5.76 -7.48
C ALA A 277 -19.72 4.81 -6.28
N VAL A 278 -19.13 5.18 -5.14
CA VAL A 278 -19.15 4.39 -3.89
C VAL A 278 -20.54 4.39 -3.23
N GLU A 279 -21.24 5.52 -3.24
CA GLU A 279 -22.63 5.67 -2.76
C GLU A 279 -23.62 4.86 -3.62
N GLU A 280 -23.47 4.90 -4.93
CA GLU A 280 -24.23 4.07 -5.89
C GLU A 280 -23.80 2.59 -5.88
N VAL A 281 -22.84 2.21 -5.02
CA VAL A 281 -22.28 0.86 -4.87
C VAL A 281 -21.72 0.31 -6.20
N ARG A 282 -21.31 1.17 -7.12
CA ARG A 282 -20.70 0.80 -8.41
C ARG A 282 -19.26 0.33 -8.18
N PRO A 283 -18.81 -0.75 -8.84
CA PRO A 283 -17.41 -1.15 -8.79
C PRO A 283 -16.49 -0.01 -9.24
N VAL A 284 -15.37 0.18 -8.55
CA VAL A 284 -14.38 1.22 -8.87
C VAL A 284 -13.09 0.58 -9.35
N LEU A 285 -12.53 1.12 -10.45
CA LEU A 285 -11.15 0.89 -10.87
C LEU A 285 -10.34 2.19 -10.72
N LEU A 286 -9.18 2.10 -10.07
CA LEU A 286 -8.20 3.17 -10.00
C LEU A 286 -6.87 2.69 -10.58
N VAL A 287 -6.49 3.25 -11.74
CA VAL A 287 -5.25 2.95 -12.45
C VAL A 287 -4.15 3.91 -12.01
N LEU A 288 -3.09 3.39 -11.36
CA LEU A 288 -1.98 4.20 -10.85
C LEU A 288 -0.80 4.22 -11.84
N GLU A 289 -0.36 5.40 -12.25
CA GLU A 289 0.86 5.61 -13.06
C GLU A 289 1.87 6.55 -12.35
N THR A 290 2.01 6.43 -11.03
CA THR A 290 3.02 7.16 -10.24
C THR A 290 4.30 6.34 -9.98
N ARG A 291 4.24 5.01 -10.08
CA ARG A 291 5.33 4.10 -9.67
C ARG A 291 6.65 4.41 -10.38
N GLY A 292 7.66 4.77 -9.59
CA GLY A 292 9.02 5.04 -10.07
C GLY A 292 9.21 6.45 -10.63
N THR A 293 8.32 7.39 -10.32
CA THR A 293 8.42 8.82 -10.69
C THR A 293 8.70 9.69 -9.46
N LEU A 294 8.90 11.00 -9.64
CA LEU A 294 8.93 11.97 -8.52
C LEU A 294 7.67 11.84 -7.63
N TYR A 295 6.51 11.58 -8.24
CA TYR A 295 5.18 11.54 -7.64
C TYR A 295 4.85 10.24 -6.89
N ASP A 296 5.85 9.37 -6.69
CA ASP A 296 5.78 8.14 -5.90
C ASP A 296 5.11 8.35 -4.52
N LEU A 297 5.38 9.50 -3.88
CA LEU A 297 4.87 9.84 -2.54
C LEU A 297 3.37 10.21 -2.52
N PHE A 298 2.75 10.49 -3.67
CA PHE A 298 1.32 10.72 -3.74
C PHE A 298 0.51 9.41 -3.71
N MET A 299 1.15 8.25 -3.92
CA MET A 299 0.51 6.92 -3.81
C MET A 299 -0.02 6.65 -2.38
N PRO A 300 0.75 6.87 -1.29
CA PRO A 300 0.22 6.97 0.06
C PRO A 300 -0.98 7.91 0.21
N LEU A 301 -0.90 9.16 -0.28
CA LEU A 301 -1.92 10.17 -0.07
C LEU A 301 -3.26 9.77 -0.71
N ILE A 302 -3.24 9.33 -1.98
CA ILE A 302 -4.47 8.87 -2.65
C ILE A 302 -5.03 7.59 -2.00
N THR A 303 -4.17 6.73 -1.43
CA THR A 303 -4.62 5.53 -0.70
C THR A 303 -5.33 5.90 0.61
N GLN A 304 -4.82 6.88 1.35
CA GLN A 304 -5.47 7.34 2.60
C GLN A 304 -6.78 8.08 2.29
N GLN A 305 -6.80 8.99 1.30
CA GLN A 305 -8.02 9.68 0.89
C GLN A 305 -9.09 8.70 0.33
N LEU A 306 -8.68 7.69 -0.43
CA LEU A 306 -9.58 6.62 -0.89
C LEU A 306 -10.21 5.85 0.29
N VAL A 307 -9.43 5.57 1.34
CA VAL A 307 -9.90 4.92 2.57
C VAL A 307 -10.82 5.82 3.39
N GLU A 308 -10.62 7.14 3.40
CA GLU A 308 -11.54 8.09 4.05
C GLU A 308 -12.88 8.19 3.30
N VAL A 309 -12.83 8.34 1.96
CA VAL A 309 -14.03 8.39 1.11
C VAL A 309 -14.83 7.08 1.18
N VAL A 310 -14.18 5.91 1.23
CA VAL A 310 -14.85 4.59 1.27
C VAL A 310 -15.17 4.11 2.70
N GLY A 311 -14.37 4.49 3.69
CA GLY A 311 -14.42 3.96 5.03
C GLY A 311 -15.50 4.57 5.90
N TYR A 312 -16.15 3.72 6.69
CA TYR A 312 -16.97 4.11 7.83
C TYR A 312 -16.11 4.01 9.09
N VAL A 313 -15.96 5.14 9.79
CA VAL A 313 -15.40 5.21 11.14
C VAL A 313 -16.57 5.34 12.12
N ARG A 314 -16.66 4.43 13.10
CA ARG A 314 -17.69 4.51 14.15
C ARG A 314 -17.56 5.87 14.87
N PRO A 315 -18.65 6.52 15.33
CA PRO A 315 -18.55 7.78 16.06
C PRO A 315 -17.56 7.75 17.24
N GLU A 316 -17.43 6.58 17.89
CA GLU A 316 -16.48 6.27 18.96
C GLU A 316 -14.99 6.33 18.53
N ASP A 317 -14.67 6.01 17.27
CA ASP A 317 -13.30 5.90 16.75
C ASP A 317 -12.81 7.17 16.02
N ARG A 318 -13.61 8.25 15.96
CA ARG A 318 -13.31 9.43 15.13
C ARG A 318 -12.34 10.41 15.82
N PRO A 319 -11.34 10.95 15.09
CA PRO A 319 -10.59 12.10 15.58
C PRO A 319 -11.53 13.32 15.71
N LYS A 320 -11.36 14.11 16.78
CA LYS A 320 -12.12 15.37 16.96
C LYS A 320 -11.36 16.52 16.30
N GLU A 321 -12.05 17.32 15.48
CA GLU A 321 -11.50 18.58 14.98
C GLU A 321 -11.18 19.54 16.15
N ALA A 322 -10.06 20.25 16.03
CA ALA A 322 -9.68 21.29 16.97
C ALA A 322 -10.55 22.54 16.75
N VAL A 323 -11.62 22.68 17.55
CA VAL A 323 -12.49 23.86 17.54
C VAL A 323 -11.64 25.12 17.73
N VAL A 324 -11.64 26.01 16.73
CA VAL A 324 -10.92 27.29 16.75
C VAL A 324 -11.54 28.19 17.82
N SER A 325 -11.02 28.07 19.04
CA SER A 325 -11.55 28.69 20.25
C SER A 325 -11.20 30.18 20.32
N SER A 326 -11.96 30.97 19.55
CA SER A 326 -11.93 32.43 19.64
C SER A 326 -12.10 32.87 21.11
N SER A 327 -11.18 33.72 21.56
CA SER A 327 -10.90 33.97 22.98
C SER A 327 -12.10 34.45 23.81
N ARG A 328 -12.22 33.99 25.06
CA ARG A 328 -12.83 34.78 26.16
C ARG A 328 -12.36 34.33 27.56
N LYS A 329 -11.87 35.31 28.35
CA LYS A 329 -11.47 35.12 29.76
C LYS A 329 -12.67 35.10 30.71
N ARG A 330 -12.64 34.21 31.71
CA ARG A 330 -13.14 34.34 33.10
C ARG A 330 -12.76 33.03 33.84
N SER A 331 -11.89 32.95 34.86
CA SER A 331 -11.71 33.68 36.12
C SER A 331 -12.75 33.35 37.22
N SER A 332 -12.36 32.48 38.18
CA SER A 332 -12.87 32.34 39.58
C SER A 332 -14.40 32.10 39.78
N SER A 333 -14.91 31.27 40.70
CA SER A 333 -14.42 30.73 41.98
C SER A 333 -15.32 29.55 42.45
N SER A 334 -14.97 28.87 43.57
CA SER A 334 -15.85 28.28 44.63
C SER A 334 -17.21 27.62 44.27
N ASP A 335 -17.65 26.51 44.87
CA ASP A 335 -17.43 26.08 46.26
C ASP A 335 -17.81 24.60 46.53
N SER A 336 -17.37 24.10 47.69
CA SER A 336 -17.92 23.01 48.55
C SER A 336 -18.71 21.80 47.99
N GLY A 337 -18.37 20.60 48.50
CA GLY A 337 -19.38 19.78 49.20
C GLY A 337 -19.30 18.25 49.11
N TRP A 338 -19.11 17.61 50.27
CA TRP A 338 -19.44 16.21 50.63
C TRP A 338 -18.68 15.07 49.92
N ASP A 339 -18.47 13.88 50.49
CA ASP A 339 -18.15 13.39 51.86
C ASP A 339 -18.33 11.86 51.82
N SER A 340 -17.22 11.12 51.86
CA SER A 340 -17.10 9.71 52.28
C SER A 340 -15.60 9.41 52.37
N GLU A 341 -15.01 9.02 53.50
CA GLU A 341 -15.18 7.72 54.17
C GLU A 341 -14.90 6.55 53.20
N GLU A 342 -13.95 5.64 53.45
CA GLU A 342 -13.12 5.42 54.65
C GLU A 342 -11.84 4.59 54.32
N LEU A 343 -11.04 4.29 55.35
CA LEU A 343 -9.88 3.37 55.40
C LEU A 343 -8.49 3.93 55.01
N ALA A 344 -7.67 4.11 56.04
CA ALA A 344 -6.22 4.22 55.96
C ALA A 344 -5.54 2.84 56.11
N TYR A 345 -4.26 2.75 55.76
CA TYR A 345 -3.28 1.99 56.54
C TYR A 345 -1.94 2.74 56.57
N GLU A 346 -1.15 2.48 57.61
CA GLU A 346 -0.12 3.38 58.13
C GLU A 346 1.24 3.30 57.40
N GLU A 347 2.04 4.35 57.60
CA GLU A 347 3.45 4.44 57.20
C GLU A 347 4.32 3.45 57.98
N ILE A 348 5.44 3.01 57.39
CA ILE A 348 6.56 2.40 58.12
C ILE A 348 7.83 3.15 57.74
N ASP A 349 8.54 3.62 58.76
CA ASP A 349 9.59 4.63 58.64
C ASP A 349 10.99 4.03 58.84
N THR A 350 11.87 4.20 57.84
CA THR A 350 13.37 4.33 57.82
C THR A 350 14.29 3.54 58.79
N PRO A 351 15.64 3.65 58.70
CA PRO A 351 16.55 3.98 57.58
C PRO A 351 17.24 2.68 57.08
N ASP A 352 18.47 2.53 56.55
CA ASP A 352 19.64 3.39 56.23
C ASP A 352 20.54 2.65 55.19
N GLY A 353 21.66 3.23 54.73
CA GLY A 353 22.79 2.46 54.17
C GLY A 353 23.49 2.98 52.90
N GLU A 354 24.36 3.99 53.05
CA GLU A 354 25.60 4.27 52.28
C GLU A 354 25.68 3.97 50.75
N SER A 355 25.48 5.04 49.96
CA SER A 355 26.26 5.46 48.77
C SER A 355 27.03 4.45 47.87
N GLU A 356 26.70 4.47 46.57
CA GLU A 356 27.71 4.49 45.49
C GLU A 356 27.33 5.53 44.41
N GLU A 357 28.29 6.37 44.00
CA GLU A 357 28.13 7.23 42.82
C GLU A 357 28.52 6.46 41.55
N SER A 358 27.60 6.35 40.56
CA SER A 358 28.00 5.99 39.20
C SER A 358 27.13 6.70 38.14
N ILE A 359 27.81 7.41 37.23
CA ILE A 359 27.18 8.13 36.12
C ILE A 359 27.11 7.20 34.91
N ALA A 360 25.91 6.77 34.52
CA ALA A 360 25.72 5.98 33.30
C ALA A 360 24.35 6.21 32.66
N GLY A 361 24.34 6.49 31.35
CA GLY A 361 23.20 6.24 30.46
C GLY A 361 21.94 7.08 30.69
N ALA A 362 21.90 8.29 30.15
CA ALA A 362 20.64 8.97 29.86
C ALA A 362 19.91 8.25 28.70
N VAL A 363 19.17 7.19 29.04
CA VAL A 363 18.17 6.60 28.14
C VAL A 363 17.04 7.61 28.02
N ALA A 364 16.79 8.11 26.81
CA ALA A 364 15.62 8.93 26.55
C ALA A 364 14.36 8.09 26.79
N PRO A 365 13.37 8.56 27.57
CA PRO A 365 12.13 7.81 27.76
C PRO A 365 11.39 7.72 26.44
N ASP A 366 10.88 6.53 26.11
CA ASP A 366 9.92 6.36 25.03
C ASP A 366 8.66 7.17 25.37
N VAL A 367 8.43 8.25 24.62
CA VAL A 367 7.26 9.10 24.80
C VAL A 367 6.07 8.43 24.12
N GLU A 368 5.43 7.51 24.83
CA GLU A 368 4.09 7.03 24.49
C GLU A 368 3.12 8.23 24.57
N LEU A 369 2.83 8.82 23.40
CA LEU A 369 1.83 9.87 23.27
C LEU A 369 0.42 9.27 23.43
N SER A 370 0.00 9.10 24.67
CA SER A 370 -1.38 8.78 25.05
C SER A 370 -2.30 9.94 24.65
N THR A 371 -3.03 9.79 23.55
CA THR A 371 -3.94 10.82 23.05
C THR A 371 -5.30 10.72 23.74
N ASP A 372 -5.49 11.46 24.84
CA ASP A 372 -6.81 11.73 25.39
C ASP A 372 -7.60 12.63 24.40
N VAL A 373 -8.53 12.03 23.67
CA VAL A 373 -9.37 12.70 22.67
C VAL A 373 -10.83 12.61 23.10
N GLU A 374 -11.41 13.75 23.48
CA GLU A 374 -12.84 13.85 23.76
C GLU A 374 -13.71 13.70 22.49
N MET A 375 -15.04 13.62 22.67
CA MET A 375 -15.98 13.19 21.63
C MET A 375 -16.50 14.32 20.70
N SER A 376 -16.98 13.93 19.49
CA SER A 376 -17.78 14.72 18.54
C SER A 376 -19.16 14.06 18.33
N SER A 377 -20.14 14.79 17.78
CA SER A 377 -21.58 14.42 17.86
C SER A 377 -22.36 14.42 16.53
N GLN A 378 -21.70 14.14 15.40
CA GLN A 378 -22.40 13.96 14.11
C GLN A 378 -22.64 12.48 13.81
N GLU A 379 -23.92 12.09 13.74
CA GLU A 379 -24.33 10.82 13.13
C GLU A 379 -24.04 10.85 11.63
N PHE A 380 -23.60 9.71 11.09
CA PHE A 380 -23.23 9.56 9.68
C PHE A 380 -23.67 8.17 9.23
N GLU A 381 -24.44 8.10 8.15
CA GLU A 381 -25.09 6.87 7.71
C GLU A 381 -24.07 5.82 7.22
N GLY A 382 -24.39 4.54 7.40
CA GLY A 382 -23.43 3.45 7.20
C GLY A 382 -23.09 3.20 5.73
N LYS A 383 -21.88 3.62 5.30
CA LYS A 383 -21.30 3.24 4.00
C LYS A 383 -21.33 1.72 3.80
N PRO A 384 -21.54 1.22 2.58
CA PRO A 384 -21.62 -0.21 2.30
C PRO A 384 -20.35 -0.96 2.70
N GLU A 385 -20.49 -2.26 3.01
CA GLU A 385 -19.34 -3.15 3.15
C GLU A 385 -18.53 -3.17 1.84
N THR A 386 -17.27 -2.77 1.93
CA THR A 386 -16.41 -2.57 0.76
C THR A 386 -15.12 -3.36 0.89
N VAL A 387 -14.75 -4.08 -0.18
CA VAL A 387 -13.43 -4.74 -0.26
C VAL A 387 -12.52 -3.92 -1.15
N LEU A 388 -11.43 -3.44 -0.54
CA LEU A 388 -10.36 -2.71 -1.22
C LEU A 388 -9.31 -3.70 -1.70
N PHE A 389 -9.12 -3.77 -3.01
CA PHE A 389 -8.11 -4.58 -3.69
C PHE A 389 -6.91 -3.70 -4.02
N LEU A 390 -5.78 -3.88 -3.32
CA LEU A 390 -4.52 -3.15 -3.51
C LEU A 390 -3.49 -4.00 -4.25
N ASP A 391 -3.30 -3.72 -5.53
CA ASP A 391 -2.25 -4.39 -6.30
C ASP A 391 -0.86 -3.79 -6.02
N ALA A 392 0.18 -4.60 -6.13
CA ALA A 392 1.58 -4.26 -5.95
C ALA A 392 1.87 -3.50 -4.63
N ALA A 393 1.17 -3.84 -3.55
CA ALA A 393 1.22 -3.17 -2.25
C ALA A 393 2.63 -3.17 -1.61
N THR A 394 3.55 -4.00 -2.08
CA THR A 394 5.00 -3.89 -1.82
C THR A 394 5.57 -2.49 -2.12
N HIS A 395 4.95 -1.67 -2.98
CA HIS A 395 5.37 -0.27 -3.20
C HIS A 395 4.99 0.68 -2.07
N LEU A 396 3.89 0.42 -1.35
CA LEU A 396 3.59 1.16 -0.13
C LEU A 396 4.66 0.88 0.94
N SER A 397 5.28 -0.32 0.96
CA SER A 397 6.39 -0.66 1.88
C SER A 397 7.69 0.16 1.73
N LYS A 398 7.73 1.13 0.80
CA LYS A 398 8.74 2.22 0.82
C LYS A 398 8.46 3.21 1.95
N PHE A 399 7.19 3.51 2.18
CA PHE A 399 6.70 4.51 3.12
C PHE A 399 6.22 3.81 4.40
N ASN A 400 7.10 3.67 5.38
CA ASN A 400 6.91 2.79 6.54
C ASN A 400 5.69 3.17 7.40
N ARG A 401 5.46 4.47 7.65
CA ARG A 401 4.32 4.95 8.44
C ARG A 401 3.01 4.78 7.66
N SER A 402 3.01 5.25 6.41
CA SER A 402 1.85 5.11 5.50
C SER A 402 1.48 3.65 5.23
N PHE A 403 2.46 2.74 5.18
CA PHE A 403 2.20 1.32 5.01
C PHE A 403 1.58 0.71 6.27
N LYS A 404 2.04 1.10 7.47
CA LYS A 404 1.43 0.69 8.75
C LYS A 404 -0.02 1.18 8.90
N PHE A 405 -0.39 2.32 8.31
CA PHE A 405 -1.79 2.68 8.09
C PHE A 405 -2.49 1.62 7.22
N SER A 406 -1.94 1.29 6.04
CA SER A 406 -2.53 0.32 5.11
C SER A 406 -2.70 -1.09 5.69
N LEU A 407 -1.82 -1.54 6.58
CA LEU A 407 -1.96 -2.81 7.29
C LEU A 407 -3.16 -2.85 8.25
N LYS A 408 -3.60 -1.69 8.74
CA LYS A 408 -4.63 -1.52 9.78
C LYS A 408 -5.94 -0.91 9.27
N ILE A 409 -6.12 -0.79 7.95
CA ILE A 409 -7.38 -0.30 7.34
C ILE A 409 -8.60 -1.06 7.89
N PRO A 410 -8.64 -2.41 7.94
CA PRO A 410 -9.82 -3.09 8.45
C PRO A 410 -10.09 -2.76 9.92
N GLU A 411 -9.07 -2.72 10.78
CA GLU A 411 -9.21 -2.44 12.21
C GLU A 411 -9.72 -1.02 12.48
N ARG A 412 -9.34 -0.05 11.64
CA ARG A 412 -9.81 1.35 11.72
C ARG A 412 -11.18 1.58 11.08
N HIS A 413 -11.52 0.80 10.05
CA HIS A 413 -12.75 0.96 9.26
C HIS A 413 -13.53 -0.36 9.22
N PRO A 414 -14.49 -0.58 10.14
CA PRO A 414 -15.19 -1.86 10.28
C PRO A 414 -15.98 -2.32 9.03
N ASN A 415 -16.42 -1.40 8.15
CA ASN A 415 -17.05 -1.75 6.87
C ASN A 415 -16.03 -2.17 5.79
N MET A 416 -14.73 -2.00 6.02
CA MET A 416 -13.70 -2.31 5.04
C MET A 416 -13.03 -3.66 5.29
N SER A 417 -12.72 -4.32 4.18
CA SER A 417 -11.77 -5.44 4.10
C SER A 417 -10.68 -5.09 3.08
N VAL A 418 -9.48 -5.64 3.23
CA VAL A 418 -8.39 -5.42 2.26
C VAL A 418 -7.87 -6.74 1.71
N ALA A 419 -7.77 -6.82 0.38
CA ALA A 419 -7.03 -7.85 -0.32
C ALA A 419 -5.82 -7.19 -1.01
N ALA A 420 -4.60 -7.60 -0.68
CA ALA A 420 -3.38 -6.93 -1.12
C ALA A 420 -2.42 -7.93 -1.78
N SER A 421 -1.87 -7.57 -2.95
CA SER A 421 -0.82 -8.36 -3.61
C SER A 421 0.58 -7.85 -3.22
N PHE A 422 1.47 -8.79 -2.91
CA PHE A 422 2.84 -8.53 -2.47
C PHE A 422 3.80 -9.44 -3.23
N PHE A 423 4.72 -8.84 -3.98
CA PHE A 423 5.91 -9.53 -4.46
C PHE A 423 7.10 -9.27 -3.51
N THR A 424 8.01 -10.23 -3.35
CA THR A 424 9.09 -10.18 -2.35
C THR A 424 10.50 -10.01 -2.93
N GLN A 425 10.61 -9.54 -4.18
CA GLN A 425 11.83 -9.49 -5.01
C GLN A 425 12.93 -8.53 -4.51
N ARG A 426 13.59 -8.84 -3.38
CA ARG A 426 14.76 -8.08 -2.88
C ARG A 426 15.71 -8.99 -2.12
N GLU A 427 17.02 -8.83 -2.38
CA GLU A 427 18.12 -9.33 -1.52
C GLU A 427 18.05 -8.80 -0.07
N LYS A 428 17.30 -7.70 0.14
CA LYS A 428 17.04 -7.10 1.45
C LYS A 428 15.58 -6.71 1.57
N ILE A 429 14.86 -7.48 2.35
CA ILE A 429 13.45 -7.27 2.68
C ILE A 429 13.38 -6.20 3.78
N SER A 430 12.57 -5.16 3.60
CA SER A 430 12.38 -4.14 4.63
C SER A 430 11.59 -4.74 5.80
N GLN A 431 11.89 -4.31 7.03
CA GLN A 431 11.14 -4.79 8.20
C GLN A 431 9.64 -4.49 8.03
N ALA A 432 9.27 -3.35 7.46
CA ALA A 432 7.88 -3.01 7.14
C ALA A 432 7.21 -4.04 6.20
N LEU A 433 7.91 -4.55 5.17
CA LEU A 433 7.39 -5.62 4.30
C LEU A 433 7.28 -6.96 5.04
N ARG A 434 8.23 -7.26 5.94
CA ARG A 434 8.17 -8.45 6.81
C ARG A 434 6.99 -8.40 7.78
N ASP A 435 6.78 -7.25 8.43
CA ASP A 435 5.64 -7.00 9.32
C ASP A 435 4.32 -7.20 8.56
N ALA A 436 4.22 -6.65 7.34
CA ALA A 436 3.04 -6.79 6.48
C ALA A 436 2.75 -8.24 6.07
N VAL A 437 3.78 -8.99 5.68
CA VAL A 437 3.64 -10.41 5.31
C VAL A 437 3.15 -11.22 6.52
N VAL A 438 3.72 -11.02 7.71
CA VAL A 438 3.27 -11.67 8.95
C VAL A 438 1.84 -11.28 9.32
N GLU A 439 1.49 -9.98 9.21
CA GLU A 439 0.16 -9.45 9.52
C GLU A 439 -0.93 -10.05 8.60
N TYR A 440 -0.73 -10.03 7.28
CA TYR A 440 -1.70 -10.61 6.33
C TYR A 440 -1.75 -12.14 6.40
N MET A 441 -0.63 -12.81 6.73
CA MET A 441 -0.60 -14.25 7.00
C MET A 441 -1.09 -14.64 8.41
N SER A 442 -1.59 -13.69 9.22
CA SER A 442 -2.28 -14.01 10.48
C SER A 442 -3.70 -14.54 10.26
N ASP A 443 -4.40 -14.03 9.24
CA ASP A 443 -5.82 -14.29 8.91
C ASP A 443 -5.96 -15.23 7.70
N ARG A 444 -5.71 -14.73 6.49
CA ARG A 444 -5.88 -15.47 5.23
C ARG A 444 -4.86 -15.04 4.18
N ALA A 445 -4.23 -16.00 3.51
CA ALA A 445 -3.23 -15.72 2.48
C ALA A 445 -3.22 -16.78 1.38
N LEU A 446 -2.85 -16.37 0.17
CA LEU A 446 -2.48 -17.26 -0.93
C LEU A 446 -0.99 -17.05 -1.21
N VAL A 447 -0.20 -18.10 -1.11
CA VAL A 447 1.25 -18.06 -1.35
C VAL A 447 1.52 -18.84 -2.63
N PHE A 448 1.74 -18.11 -3.72
CA PHE A 448 2.18 -18.67 -5.00
C PHE A 448 3.69 -18.89 -5.00
N ASP A 449 4.44 -18.00 -4.35
CA ASP A 449 5.87 -18.10 -4.05
C ASP A 449 6.20 -17.11 -2.90
N LEU A 450 7.28 -17.32 -2.14
CA LEU A 450 7.67 -16.50 -0.99
C LEU A 450 9.17 -16.59 -0.71
N HIS A 451 9.84 -15.45 -0.52
CA HIS A 451 11.27 -15.43 -0.16
C HIS A 451 11.57 -16.26 1.12
N PRO A 452 12.65 -17.06 1.16
CA PRO A 452 12.99 -17.92 2.29
C PRO A 452 12.92 -17.25 3.67
N ASP A 453 13.53 -16.07 3.85
CA ASP A 453 13.51 -15.30 5.11
C ASP A 453 12.08 -14.96 5.59
N LEU A 454 11.14 -14.75 4.67
CA LEU A 454 9.73 -14.50 4.98
C LEU A 454 9.01 -15.79 5.32
N PHE A 455 9.25 -16.86 4.56
CA PHE A 455 8.74 -18.20 4.90
C PHE A 455 9.21 -18.62 6.30
N ASP A 456 10.47 -18.38 6.63
CA ASP A 456 11.02 -18.64 7.95
C ASP A 456 10.42 -17.74 9.04
N ALA A 457 10.15 -16.46 8.75
CA ALA A 457 9.47 -15.56 9.68
C ALA A 457 8.02 -16.00 9.99
N VAL A 458 7.22 -16.34 8.97
CA VAL A 458 5.81 -16.75 9.17
C VAL A 458 5.67 -18.18 9.68
N THR A 459 6.68 -19.04 9.49
CA THR A 459 6.73 -20.39 10.06
C THR A 459 7.51 -20.49 11.38
N ALA A 460 8.02 -19.38 11.94
CA ALA A 460 8.85 -19.40 13.15
C ALA A 460 8.19 -20.08 14.35
N ASN A 461 6.86 -19.96 14.47
CA ASN A 461 6.07 -20.46 15.61
C ASN A 461 5.31 -21.76 15.31
N ILE A 462 5.60 -22.48 14.22
CA ILE A 462 4.92 -23.76 13.90
C ILE A 462 5.81 -24.98 14.24
N PRO A 463 5.23 -26.15 14.55
CA PRO A 463 6.01 -27.36 14.79
C PRO A 463 6.90 -27.74 13.60
N ILE A 464 8.11 -28.24 13.88
CA ILE A 464 9.09 -28.63 12.86
C ILE A 464 8.51 -29.66 11.87
N SER A 465 7.65 -30.57 12.34
CA SER A 465 6.92 -31.52 11.49
C SER A 465 5.96 -30.84 10.52
N THR A 466 5.26 -29.78 10.93
CA THR A 466 4.40 -28.97 10.06
C THR A 466 5.25 -28.16 9.06
N LYS A 467 6.38 -27.61 9.49
CA LYS A 467 7.31 -26.89 8.59
C LYS A 467 7.92 -27.82 7.53
N ALA A 468 8.32 -29.04 7.91
CA ALA A 468 8.80 -30.06 6.98
C ALA A 468 7.70 -30.50 5.99
N TRP A 469 6.45 -30.64 6.45
CA TRP A 469 5.31 -30.90 5.56
C TRP A 469 5.08 -29.75 4.56
N LEU A 470 5.12 -28.50 5.01
CA LEU A 470 5.00 -27.33 4.11
C LEU A 470 6.11 -27.27 3.06
N MET A 471 7.36 -27.57 3.42
CA MET A 471 8.46 -27.68 2.45
C MET A 471 8.18 -28.76 1.39
N GLY A 472 7.57 -29.88 1.79
CA GLY A 472 7.09 -30.92 0.86
C GLY A 472 5.93 -30.44 -0.03
N GLN A 473 5.04 -29.57 0.46
CA GLN A 473 3.99 -28.96 -0.37
C GLN A 473 4.55 -27.91 -1.35
N LEU A 474 5.59 -27.16 -0.98
CA LEU A 474 6.30 -26.26 -1.90
C LEU A 474 7.00 -27.03 -3.02
N GLN A 475 7.64 -28.16 -2.70
CA GLN A 475 8.24 -29.05 -3.71
C GLN A 475 7.19 -29.64 -4.69
N GLU A 476 5.98 -29.94 -4.20
CA GLU A 476 4.87 -30.40 -5.04
C GLU A 476 4.27 -29.25 -5.88
N MET A 477 4.22 -28.03 -5.33
CA MET A 477 3.80 -26.82 -6.04
C MET A 477 4.73 -26.51 -7.23
N GLU A 478 6.05 -26.52 -6.99
CA GLU A 478 7.09 -26.44 -8.02
C GLU A 478 6.94 -27.55 -9.09
N ARG A 479 6.64 -28.79 -8.68
CA ARG A 479 6.40 -29.91 -9.60
C ARG A 479 5.17 -29.67 -10.50
N ILE A 480 4.16 -28.96 -10.02
CA ILE A 480 2.96 -28.58 -10.79
C ILE A 480 3.28 -27.40 -11.73
N HIS A 481 4.01 -26.39 -11.26
CA HIS A 481 4.47 -25.26 -12.07
C HIS A 481 5.36 -25.72 -13.24
N ALA A 482 6.33 -26.60 -12.98
CA ALA A 482 7.20 -27.21 -13.99
C ALA A 482 6.45 -28.08 -15.01
N ALA A 483 5.22 -28.50 -14.71
CA ALA A 483 4.32 -29.19 -15.64
C ALA A 483 3.34 -28.24 -16.38
N GLY A 484 3.50 -26.92 -16.23
CA GLY A 484 2.62 -25.91 -16.84
C GLY A 484 1.23 -25.80 -16.20
N GLY A 485 1.08 -26.23 -14.95
CA GLY A 485 -0.10 -25.98 -14.12
C GLY A 485 0.13 -24.83 -13.13
N VAL A 486 -0.93 -24.33 -12.50
CA VAL A 486 -0.81 -23.46 -11.33
C VAL A 486 -1.05 -24.28 -10.07
N ALA A 487 -0.24 -24.05 -9.06
CA ALA A 487 -0.58 -24.37 -7.68
C ALA A 487 -0.19 -23.22 -6.74
N PHE A 488 -0.79 -23.17 -5.55
CA PHE A 488 -0.45 -22.24 -4.48
C PHE A 488 -0.81 -22.82 -3.11
N LEU A 489 -0.12 -22.37 -2.06
CA LEU A 489 -0.47 -22.66 -0.67
C LEU A 489 -1.51 -21.65 -0.16
N GLU A 490 -2.71 -22.13 0.15
CA GLU A 490 -3.73 -21.36 0.84
C GLU A 490 -3.55 -21.48 2.36
N TYR A 491 -3.31 -20.36 3.04
CA TYR A 491 -3.44 -20.23 4.48
C TYR A 491 -4.79 -19.62 4.86
N TYR A 492 -5.46 -20.17 5.87
CA TYR A 492 -6.68 -19.63 6.45
C TYR A 492 -6.80 -20.04 7.93
N ALA A 493 -6.61 -19.08 8.83
CA ALA A 493 -6.41 -19.31 10.26
C ALA A 493 -7.54 -20.05 11.01
N PRO A 494 -8.83 -19.90 10.67
CA PRO A 494 -9.92 -20.64 11.32
C PRO A 494 -10.01 -22.13 10.96
N GLN A 495 -9.30 -22.62 9.93
CA GLN A 495 -9.30 -24.04 9.61
C GLN A 495 -8.38 -24.85 10.53
N LYS A 496 -8.86 -26.02 10.97
CA LYS A 496 -8.08 -26.98 11.78
C LYS A 496 -6.74 -27.34 11.12
N ASN A 497 -6.78 -27.58 9.81
CA ASN A 497 -5.58 -27.62 8.98
C ASN A 497 -5.46 -26.24 8.33
N LYS A 498 -4.73 -25.31 8.97
CA LYS A 498 -4.63 -23.91 8.52
C LYS A 498 -4.07 -23.72 7.11
N TRP A 499 -3.43 -24.74 6.55
CA TRP A 499 -2.72 -24.73 5.27
C TRP A 499 -3.30 -25.81 4.34
N THR A 500 -3.56 -25.44 3.08
CA THR A 500 -4.02 -26.35 2.02
C THR A 500 -3.29 -26.02 0.71
N LEU A 501 -2.67 -27.01 0.07
CA LEU A 501 -2.20 -26.87 -1.31
C LEU A 501 -3.41 -26.89 -2.27
N ARG A 502 -3.50 -25.90 -3.16
CA ARG A 502 -4.52 -25.78 -4.20
C ARG A 502 -3.88 -25.90 -5.58
N SER A 503 -4.53 -26.62 -6.49
CA SER A 503 -4.25 -26.61 -7.93
C SER A 503 -5.31 -25.78 -8.66
N VAL A 504 -4.93 -25.10 -9.76
CA VAL A 504 -5.89 -24.46 -10.68
C VAL A 504 -6.13 -25.39 -11.86
N ASP A 505 -7.04 -26.33 -11.66
CA ASP A 505 -7.41 -27.33 -12.67
C ASP A 505 -8.35 -26.77 -13.75
N LYS A 506 -8.39 -27.43 -14.92
CA LYS A 506 -9.31 -27.04 -16.00
C LYS A 506 -10.76 -27.27 -15.56
N PRO A 507 -11.62 -26.23 -15.55
CA PRO A 507 -13.04 -26.38 -15.20
C PRO A 507 -13.82 -27.19 -16.24
N ASP A 508 -14.95 -27.73 -15.80
CA ASP A 508 -15.94 -28.35 -16.69
C ASP A 508 -16.42 -27.36 -17.77
N PRO A 509 -16.59 -27.77 -19.05
CA PRO A 509 -17.12 -26.92 -20.14
C PRO A 509 -18.55 -26.37 -19.91
N LYS A 510 -19.21 -26.76 -18.82
CA LYS A 510 -20.47 -26.13 -18.34
C LYS A 510 -20.18 -24.91 -17.46
N VAL A 511 -19.21 -25.00 -16.55
CA VAL A 511 -18.80 -23.89 -15.67
C VAL A 511 -18.14 -22.79 -16.49
N ILE A 512 -17.30 -23.16 -17.47
CA ILE A 512 -16.72 -22.21 -18.44
C ILE A 512 -17.84 -21.43 -19.16
N ARG A 513 -18.93 -22.10 -19.55
CA ARG A 513 -20.10 -21.44 -20.16
C ARG A 513 -20.88 -20.56 -19.18
N GLU A 514 -20.90 -20.85 -17.89
CA GLU A 514 -21.50 -19.98 -16.86
C GLU A 514 -20.67 -18.70 -16.65
N ILE A 515 -19.35 -18.82 -16.51
CA ILE A 515 -18.42 -17.69 -16.37
C ILE A 515 -18.50 -16.81 -17.64
N ARG A 516 -18.49 -17.44 -18.83
CA ARG A 516 -18.69 -16.72 -20.10
C ARG A 516 -20.09 -16.12 -20.27
N GLY A 517 -21.03 -16.45 -19.39
CA GLY A 517 -22.35 -15.83 -19.35
C GLY A 517 -22.33 -14.36 -18.93
N TRP A 518 -21.27 -13.90 -18.24
CA TRP A 518 -21.21 -12.51 -17.74
C TRP A 518 -20.90 -11.55 -18.88
N PHE A 519 -19.86 -11.86 -19.68
CA PHE A 519 -19.52 -11.17 -20.93
C PHE A 519 -20.69 -11.07 -21.94
N ARG A 520 -21.68 -11.97 -21.84
CA ARG A 520 -22.81 -12.08 -22.78
C ARG A 520 -24.08 -11.33 -22.37
N LYS A 521 -24.17 -10.75 -21.17
CA LYS A 521 -25.33 -9.94 -20.74
C LYS A 521 -25.31 -8.51 -21.31
N LYS A 522 -24.86 -8.33 -22.56
CA LYS A 522 -24.39 -7.04 -23.09
C LYS A 522 -24.74 -6.83 -24.57
N THR A 523 -25.87 -7.40 -25.03
CA THR A 523 -26.27 -7.38 -26.46
C THR A 523 -27.79 -7.34 -26.71
N ASP A 524 -28.58 -6.93 -25.70
CA ASP A 524 -29.98 -6.50 -25.80
C ASP A 524 -30.11 -5.10 -25.18
#